data_AF-A0A194VVS7-F1
#
_entry.id   AF-A0A194VVS7-F1
#
_cell.length_a   1.000
_cell.length_b   1.000
_cell.length_c   1.000
_cell.angle_alpha   90.00
_cell.angle_beta   90.00
_cell.angle_gamma   90.00
#
_symmetry.space_group_name_H-M   'P 1'
#
loop_
_entity.id
_entity.type
_entity.pdbx_description
1 polymer ?
#
loop_
_entity_poly.entity_id
_entity_poly.type
_entity_poly.pdbx_seq_one_letter_code
_entity_poly.pdbx_strand_id
1 'polypeptide(L)' 'MSGAAPAANKDIKSVLDTKPLKFKIKTGGASYVAQIHTDRASYDRINATRTSSGDSINSASTTESK' A
#
# COMPACT_ATOMS: atom_id res chain seq x y z
N MET A 1 13.96 16.73 -38.00
CA MET A 1 12.81 17.22 -37.21
C MET A 1 12.70 16.35 -35.96
N SER A 2 13.11 16.86 -34.80
CA SER A 2 13.03 16.14 -33.51
C SER A 2 11.59 16.26 -33.00
N GLY A 3 10.83 15.17 -33.03
CA GLY A 3 9.47 15.12 -32.48
C GLY A 3 9.54 14.91 -30.97
N ALA A 4 9.51 15.99 -30.19
CA ALA A 4 9.30 15.90 -28.76
C ALA A 4 7.91 15.31 -28.50
N ALA A 5 7.85 14.18 -27.79
CA ALA A 5 6.59 13.63 -27.31
C ALA A 5 5.86 14.69 -26.47
N PRO A 6 4.54 14.87 -26.64
CA PRO A 6 3.79 15.80 -25.81
C PRO A 6 3.94 15.35 -24.37
N ALA A 7 4.66 16.13 -23.57
CA ALA A 7 4.69 15.96 -22.13
C ALA A 7 3.26 16.19 -21.62
N ALA A 8 2.51 15.11 -21.49
CA ALA A 8 1.24 15.13 -20.79
C ALA A 8 1.57 15.41 -19.32
N ASN A 9 1.61 16.70 -18.96
CA ASN A 9 1.72 17.22 -17.59
C ASN A 9 0.47 16.87 -16.75
N LYS A 10 -0.10 15.68 -16.92
CA LYS A 10 -1.08 15.16 -15.99
C LYS A 10 -0.31 14.58 -14.82
N ASP A 11 -0.36 15.30 -13.71
CA ASP A 11 0.12 14.78 -12.44
C ASP A 11 -0.61 13.47 -12.15
N ILE A 12 0.14 12.37 -12.19
CA ILE A 12 -0.38 11.03 -11.95
C ILE A 12 -1.01 10.91 -10.56
N LYS A 13 -0.59 11.76 -9.60
CA LYS A 13 -1.15 11.76 -8.26
C LYS A 13 -2.63 12.15 -8.26
N SER A 14 -2.96 13.26 -8.92
CA SER A 14 -4.34 13.74 -9.10
C SER A 14 -5.23 12.70 -9.80
N VAL A 15 -4.67 11.98 -10.79
CA VAL A 15 -5.41 10.93 -11.50
C VAL A 15 -5.70 9.74 -10.59
N LEU A 16 -4.74 9.33 -9.76
CA LEU A 16 -4.90 8.19 -8.85
C LEU A 16 -5.80 8.51 -7.64
N ASP A 17 -5.86 9.77 -7.21
CA ASP A 17 -6.79 10.24 -6.17
C ASP A 17 -8.25 10.26 -6.65
N THR A 18 -8.48 10.66 -7.91
CA THR A 18 -9.82 10.71 -8.52
C THR A 18 -10.27 9.36 -9.09
N LYS A 19 -9.32 8.54 -9.58
CA LYS A 19 -9.59 7.24 -10.19
C LYS A 19 -8.57 6.21 -9.65
N PRO A 20 -8.89 5.55 -8.53
CA PRO A 20 -7.97 4.60 -7.92
C PRO A 20 -7.73 3.39 -8.83
N LEU A 21 -6.45 3.07 -9.04
CA LEU A 21 -6.04 1.91 -9.82
C LEU A 21 -6.08 0.66 -8.93
N LYS A 22 -6.97 -0.28 -9.24
CA LYS A 22 -7.16 -1.53 -8.50
C LYS A 22 -6.90 -2.74 -9.38
N PHE A 23 -6.20 -3.72 -8.84
CA PHE A 23 -5.91 -5.00 -9.47
C PHE A 23 -6.53 -6.14 -8.68
N LYS A 24 -7.07 -7.13 -9.40
CA LYS A 24 -7.50 -8.39 -8.81
C LYS A 24 -6.44 -9.45 -9.10
N ILE A 25 -5.80 -9.93 -8.05
CA ILE A 25 -4.78 -10.98 -8.13
C ILE A 25 -5.44 -12.28 -7.69
N LYS A 26 -5.45 -13.30 -8.55
CA LYS A 26 -5.94 -14.64 -8.22
C LYS A 26 -4.76 -15.59 -8.11
N THR A 27 -4.59 -16.24 -6.97
CA THR A 27 -3.53 -17.23 -6.75
C THR A 27 -3.95 -18.20 -5.64
N GLY A 28 -3.55 -19.49 -5.75
CA GLY A 28 -3.78 -20.50 -4.72
C GLY A 28 -5.25 -20.68 -4.32
N GLY A 29 -6.20 -20.50 -5.25
CA GLY A 29 -7.64 -20.56 -4.97
C GLY A 29 -8.23 -19.32 -4.29
N ALA A 30 -7.40 -18.36 -3.89
CA ALA A 30 -7.82 -17.09 -3.30
C ALA A 30 -7.85 -15.95 -4.32
N SER A 31 -8.58 -14.89 -3.98
CA SER A 31 -8.63 -13.63 -4.74
C SER A 31 -8.27 -12.46 -3.83
N TYR A 32 -7.30 -11.67 -4.24
CA TYR A 32 -6.81 -10.49 -3.54
C TYR A 32 -7.11 -9.24 -4.38
N VAL A 33 -7.41 -8.13 -3.71
CA VAL A 33 -7.55 -6.82 -4.35
C VAL A 33 -6.41 -5.94 -3.87
N ALA A 34 -5.56 -5.51 -4.81
CA ALA A 34 -4.47 -4.56 -4.56
C ALA A 34 -4.85 -3.19 -5.14
N GLN A 35 -4.54 -2.11 -4.44
CA GLN A 35 -4.75 -0.74 -4.91
C GLN A 35 -3.41 0.01 -4.90
N ILE A 36 -3.15 0.82 -5.95
CA ILE A 36 -2.00 1.72 -5.96
C ILE A 36 -2.31 2.98 -5.17
N HIS A 37 -1.37 3.37 -4.31
CA HIS A 37 -1.40 4.60 -3.54
C HIS A 37 -0.24 5.51 -3.97
N THR A 38 -0.53 6.79 -4.08
CA THR A 38 0.41 7.85 -4.50
C THR A 38 1.38 8.23 -3.38
N ASP A 39 0.89 8.19 -2.14
CA ASP A 39 1.68 8.41 -0.93
C ASP A 39 1.57 7.19 -0.01
N ARG A 40 2.62 6.38 -0.01
CA ARG A 40 2.71 5.19 0.81
C ARG A 40 2.77 5.52 2.31
N ALA A 41 3.47 6.59 2.70
CA ALA A 41 3.68 6.92 4.10
C ALA A 41 2.39 7.41 4.77
N SER A 42 1.56 8.17 4.05
CA SER A 42 0.24 8.56 4.59
C SER A 42 -0.73 7.40 4.60
N TYR A 43 -0.70 6.52 3.59
CA TYR A 43 -1.51 5.29 3.62
C TYR A 43 -1.17 4.39 4.81
N ASP A 44 0.12 4.14 5.04
CA ASP A 44 0.57 3.29 6.16
C ASP A 44 0.24 3.92 7.51
N ARG A 45 0.32 5.26 7.66
CA ARG A 45 -0.13 5.94 8.89
C ARG A 45 -1.63 5.77 9.13
N ILE A 46 -2.48 5.94 8.11
CA ILE A 46 -3.94 5.81 8.25
C ILE A 46 -4.35 4.35 8.52
N ASN A 47 -3.71 3.40 7.85
CA ASN A 47 -3.98 1.99 8.07
C ASN A 47 -3.38 1.46 9.37
N ALA A 48 -2.22 1.96 9.81
CA ALA A 48 -1.68 1.65 11.13
C ALA A 48 -2.68 2.04 12.23
N THR A 49 -3.36 3.18 12.10
CA THR A 49 -4.44 3.60 13.02
C THR A 49 -5.67 2.68 12.96
N ARG A 50 -5.90 1.95 11.85
CA ARG A 50 -7.00 0.98 11.70
C ARG A 50 -6.62 -0.44 12.11
N THR A 51 -5.33 -0.78 12.09
CA THR A 51 -4.80 -2.10 12.46
C THR A 51 -4.18 -2.11 13.86
N SER A 52 -4.18 -1.00 14.59
CA SER A 52 -3.80 -0.94 16.00
C SER A 52 -4.96 -1.34 16.93
N SER A 53 -5.47 -2.55 16.74
CA SER A 53 -6.30 -3.29 17.71
C SER A 53 -6.02 -4.78 17.49
N GLY A 54 -4.92 -5.28 18.04
CA GLY A 54 -4.54 -6.68 17.90
C GLY A 54 -3.12 -6.93 18.40
N ASP A 55 -3.01 -7.08 19.72
CA ASP A 55 -1.95 -7.75 20.45
C ASP A 55 -0.52 -7.26 20.20
N SER A 56 -0.09 -6.32 21.04
CA SER A 56 1.31 -6.23 21.41
C SER A 56 1.77 -7.59 21.94
N ILE A 57 2.43 -8.39 21.08
CA ILE A 57 3.23 -9.52 21.53
C ILE A 57 4.44 -8.91 22.23
N ASN A 58 4.29 -8.64 23.53
CA ASN A 58 5.42 -8.45 24.42
C ASN A 58 6.21 -9.77 24.37
N SER A 59 7.26 -9.83 23.54
CA SER A 59 8.21 -10.94 23.56
C SER A 59 9.00 -10.84 24.86
N ALA A 60 8.40 -11.27 25.96
CA ALA A 60 9.14 -11.62 27.16
C ALA A 60 9.98 -12.84 26.81
N SER A 61 11.28 -12.63 26.55
CA SER A 61 12.25 -13.72 26.47
C SER A 61 12.26 -14.44 27.82
N THR A 62 11.63 -15.61 27.90
CA THR A 62 11.85 -16.55 28.99
C THR A 62 13.19 -17.24 28.72
N THR A 63 14.27 -16.67 29.23
CA THR A 63 15.54 -17.38 29.32
C THR A 63 15.35 -18.51 30.34
N GLU A 64 15.25 -19.74 29.84
CA GLU A 64 15.16 -20.95 30.68
C GLU A 64 16.43 -21.09 31.54
N SER A 65 16.22 -21.23 32.84
CA SER A 65 17.26 -21.54 33.83
C SER A 65 17.78 -22.96 33.62
N LYS A 66 19.11 -23.11 33.69
CA LYS A 66 19.77 -24.39 33.97
C LYS A 66 20.78 -24.18 35.10
#